data_AF-A0A432U3B1-F1
#
_entry.id   AF-A0A432U3B1-F1
#
_cell.length_a   1.000
_cell.length_b   1.000
_cell.length_c   1.000
_cell.angle_alpha   90.00
_cell.angle_beta   90.00
_cell.angle_gamma   90.00
#
_symmetry.space_group_name_H-M   'P 1'
#
loop_
_entity.id
_entity.type
_entity.pdbx_description
1 polymer ?
#
loop_
_entity_poly.entity_id
_entity_poly.type
_entity_poly.pdbx_seq_one_letter_code
_entity_poly.pdbx_strand_id
1 'polypeptide(L)'
;MQTLILTNSKLDIVGYKKRPRKTILTYQVKLSEWPKTLSWKYGKIYGDSALRWQVYKKDEYNWSQWQWLRSGKPSGVIDINHPEPLSTAQRFYQFIGIGFDHVVPLGWDHILFIVGMALSSLLWRKLLLLVTTFTLAHTLTLGLAMYGVVEVSARIVEPLIAFSIAYVAIENLMTHQSIIRKSVIVFLFGLIHGLGFATMLKEFEMAPESFVTTLIGFNVGVELAQIVIVLGVVIVLLSLKKLKLNYRKLAVIPTSILIALIGFWWGVERLIS
;
A
#
# COMPACT_ATOMS: atom_id res chain seq x y z
N MET A 1 -21.75 -32.57 1.85
CA MET A 1 -21.54 -31.35 1.05
C MET A 1 -22.87 -31.00 0.41
N GLN A 2 -23.39 -29.80 0.61
CA GLN A 2 -24.57 -29.33 -0.10
C GLN A 2 -24.13 -28.37 -1.21
N THR A 3 -24.76 -28.45 -2.37
CA THR A 3 -24.41 -27.63 -3.55
C THR A 3 -25.23 -26.36 -3.56
N LEU A 4 -24.55 -25.22 -3.67
CA LEU A 4 -25.18 -23.91 -3.84
C LEU A 4 -25.77 -23.79 -5.25
N ILE A 5 -27.03 -23.34 -5.36
CA ILE A 5 -27.71 -23.09 -6.64
C ILE A 5 -27.69 -21.59 -6.91
N LEU A 6 -27.17 -21.17 -8.07
CA LEU A 6 -27.23 -19.77 -8.50
C LEU A 6 -28.69 -19.41 -8.85
N THR A 7 -29.26 -18.41 -8.16
CA THR A 7 -30.65 -17.97 -8.38
C THR A 7 -30.76 -16.60 -8.99
N ASN A 8 -29.75 -15.74 -8.82
CA ASN A 8 -29.74 -14.40 -9.42
C ASN A 8 -28.31 -13.93 -9.71
N SER A 9 -28.16 -13.11 -10.74
CA SER A 9 -26.91 -12.43 -11.06
C SER A 9 -27.19 -10.99 -11.46
N LYS A 10 -26.59 -10.04 -10.75
CA LYS A 10 -26.59 -8.62 -11.11
C LYS A 10 -25.17 -8.21 -11.48
N LEU A 11 -24.97 -7.94 -12.76
CA LEU A 11 -23.71 -7.49 -13.32
C LEU A 11 -23.81 -5.99 -13.59
N ASP A 12 -22.85 -5.22 -13.08
CA ASP A 12 -22.75 -3.82 -13.43
C ASP A 12 -22.38 -3.65 -14.92
N ILE A 13 -22.69 -2.49 -15.50
CA ILE A 13 -22.50 -2.20 -16.93
C ILE A 13 -21.01 -2.40 -17.29
N VAL A 14 -20.73 -2.92 -18.49
CA VAL A 14 -19.35 -3.09 -18.97
C VAL A 14 -18.68 -1.73 -19.11
N GLY A 15 -17.90 -1.34 -18.10
CA GLY A 15 -17.07 -0.14 -18.10
C GLY A 15 -15.60 -0.41 -18.46
N TYR A 16 -14.78 0.63 -18.29
CA TYR A 16 -13.34 0.64 -18.55
C TYR A 16 -12.61 -0.61 -18.01
N LYS A 17 -11.92 -1.35 -18.89
CA LYS A 17 -11.27 -2.65 -18.59
C LYS A 17 -10.22 -2.62 -17.46
N LYS A 18 -9.79 -1.44 -17.01
CA LYS A 18 -8.83 -1.31 -15.90
C LYS A 18 -9.48 -1.11 -14.52
N ARG A 19 -10.82 -1.07 -14.41
CA ARG A 19 -11.52 -0.97 -13.13
C ARG A 19 -12.19 -2.29 -12.74
N PRO A 20 -12.13 -2.71 -11.46
CA PRO A 20 -12.90 -3.83 -10.96
C PRO A 20 -14.40 -3.62 -11.21
N ARG A 21 -15.09 -4.64 -11.73
CA ARG A 21 -16.54 -4.59 -11.99
C ARG A 21 -17.31 -5.18 -10.81
N LYS A 22 -18.23 -4.41 -10.23
CA LYS A 22 -19.13 -4.93 -9.19
C LYS A 22 -20.02 -6.02 -9.79
N THR A 23 -19.91 -7.22 -9.22
CA THR A 23 -20.66 -8.40 -9.65
C THR A 23 -21.32 -9.01 -8.42
N ILE A 24 -22.64 -9.10 -8.42
CA ILE A 24 -23.41 -9.70 -7.33
C ILE A 24 -24.00 -11.01 -7.85
N LEU A 25 -23.59 -12.12 -7.24
CA LEU A 25 -24.12 -13.45 -7.52
C LEU A 25 -24.85 -13.94 -6.27
N THR A 26 -26.12 -14.27 -6.42
CA THR A 26 -26.95 -14.79 -5.34
C THR A 26 -27.07 -16.29 -5.48
N TYR A 27 -26.61 -17.00 -4.47
CA TYR A 27 -26.74 -18.45 -4.37
C TYR A 27 -27.70 -18.82 -3.24
N GLN A 28 -28.47 -19.89 -3.43
CA GLN A 28 -29.38 -20.43 -2.42
C GLN A 28 -29.20 -21.93 -2.27
N VAL A 29 -29.43 -22.43 -1.06
CA VAL A 29 -29.48 -23.86 -0.75
C VAL A 29 -30.46 -24.06 0.40
N LYS A 30 -31.27 -25.12 0.33
CA LYS A 30 -32.16 -25.49 1.42
C LYS A 30 -31.37 -26.33 2.43
N LEU A 31 -31.14 -25.77 3.60
CA LEU A 31 -30.43 -26.42 4.69
C LEU A 31 -31.41 -27.29 5.49
N SER A 32 -30.99 -28.50 5.87
CA SER A 32 -31.71 -29.36 6.82
C SER A 32 -31.48 -28.92 8.26
N GLU A 33 -30.28 -28.41 8.55
CA GLU A 33 -29.86 -27.85 9.84
C GLU A 33 -28.97 -26.63 9.59
N TRP A 34 -28.90 -25.71 10.56
CA TRP A 34 -27.98 -24.58 10.48
C TRP A 34 -26.53 -25.07 10.49
N PRO A 35 -25.69 -24.71 9.49
CA PRO A 35 -24.33 -25.20 9.43
C PRO A 35 -23.52 -24.67 10.62
N LYS A 36 -22.52 -25.43 11.09
CA LYS A 36 -21.56 -24.91 12.08
C LYS A 36 -20.37 -24.22 11.43
N THR A 37 -20.07 -24.61 10.20
CA THR A 37 -18.89 -24.13 9.47
C THR A 37 -19.16 -23.97 7.98
N LEU A 38 -18.47 -23.03 7.35
CA LEU A 38 -18.46 -22.79 5.90
C LEU A 38 -17.03 -22.94 5.34
N SER A 39 -16.88 -23.32 4.08
CA SER A 39 -15.61 -23.18 3.37
C SER A 39 -15.88 -22.65 1.97
N TRP A 40 -15.09 -21.65 1.55
CA TRP A 40 -15.18 -21.06 0.22
C TRP A 40 -13.94 -21.41 -0.60
N LYS A 41 -14.15 -21.77 -1.87
CA LYS A 41 -13.08 -22.02 -2.82
C LYS A 41 -13.49 -21.48 -4.18
N TYR A 42 -12.53 -20.88 -4.89
CA TYR A 42 -12.71 -20.43 -6.27
C TYR A 42 -11.66 -21.09 -7.18
N GLY A 43 -11.90 -21.10 -8.50
CA GLY A 43 -11.00 -21.72 -9.47
C GLY A 43 -9.69 -20.96 -9.65
N LYS A 44 -8.55 -21.65 -9.67
CA LYS A 44 -7.22 -21.05 -9.87
C LYS A 44 -7.12 -20.16 -11.12
N ILE A 45 -7.93 -20.46 -12.15
CA ILE A 45 -7.99 -19.70 -13.40
C ILE A 45 -8.43 -18.24 -13.23
N TYR A 46 -9.03 -17.90 -12.08
CA TYR A 46 -9.59 -16.56 -11.82
C TYR A 46 -8.62 -15.62 -11.08
N GLY A 47 -7.36 -16.00 -10.86
CA GLY A 47 -6.35 -15.16 -10.18
C GLY A 47 -6.45 -15.21 -8.66
N ASP A 48 -5.76 -14.33 -7.94
CA ASP A 48 -5.88 -14.25 -6.47
C ASP A 48 -7.18 -13.53 -6.07
N SER A 49 -7.78 -13.92 -4.94
CA SER A 49 -9.05 -13.36 -4.46
C SER A 49 -8.94 -12.87 -3.02
N ALA A 50 -9.55 -11.72 -2.72
CA ALA A 50 -9.82 -11.31 -1.35
C ALA A 50 -11.24 -11.75 -0.98
N LEU A 51 -11.39 -12.48 0.13
CA LEU A 51 -12.67 -12.99 0.64
C LEU A 51 -13.00 -12.28 1.96
N ARG A 52 -14.22 -11.77 2.10
CA ARG A 52 -14.82 -11.47 3.41
C ARG A 52 -16.24 -12.05 3.46
N TRP A 53 -16.72 -12.39 4.64
CA TRP A 53 -18.04 -12.98 4.85
C TRP A 53 -18.74 -12.30 6.02
N GLN A 54 -20.06 -12.38 6.07
CA GLN A 54 -20.84 -11.99 7.24
C GLN A 54 -22.01 -12.96 7.39
N VAL A 55 -22.45 -13.17 8.64
CA VAL A 55 -23.71 -13.87 8.92
C VAL A 55 -24.74 -12.79 9.20
N TYR A 56 -25.64 -12.56 8.26
CA TYR A 56 -26.61 -11.46 8.37
C TYR A 56 -27.40 -11.56 9.67
N LYS A 57 -27.29 -10.52 10.47
CA LYS A 57 -28.10 -10.27 11.66
C LYS A 57 -28.66 -8.88 11.55
N LYS A 58 -29.95 -8.73 11.84
CA LYS A 58 -30.63 -7.45 11.74
C LYS A 58 -29.96 -6.47 12.71
N ASP A 59 -29.58 -5.30 12.21
CA ASP A 59 -28.98 -4.20 12.97
C ASP A 59 -27.58 -4.49 13.57
N GLU A 60 -26.88 -5.55 13.12
CA GLU A 60 -25.49 -5.85 13.52
C GLU A 60 -24.52 -5.76 12.33
N TYR A 61 -23.38 -5.08 12.53
CA TYR A 61 -22.26 -5.12 11.58
C TYR A 61 -21.25 -6.18 12.02
N ASN A 62 -21.19 -7.31 11.31
CA ASN A 62 -20.36 -8.46 11.70
C ASN A 62 -19.57 -9.07 10.54
N TRP A 63 -19.11 -8.23 9.62
CA TRP A 63 -18.19 -8.65 8.57
C TRP A 63 -16.89 -9.20 9.14
N SER A 64 -16.47 -10.35 8.61
CA SER A 64 -15.16 -10.91 8.81
C SER A 64 -14.09 -10.02 8.21
N GLN A 65 -12.84 -10.27 8.60
CA GLN A 65 -11.70 -9.66 7.93
C GLN A 65 -11.54 -10.21 6.51
N TRP A 66 -10.85 -9.44 5.69
CA TRP A 66 -10.41 -9.87 4.38
C TRP A 66 -9.37 -10.99 4.51
N GLN A 67 -9.66 -12.11 3.90
CA GLN A 67 -8.75 -13.24 3.76
C GLN A 67 -8.26 -13.29 2.31
N TRP A 68 -6.95 -13.18 2.11
CA TRP A 68 -6.34 -13.37 0.80
C TRP A 68 -6.21 -14.86 0.49
N LEU A 69 -6.89 -15.27 -0.56
CA LEU A 69 -6.87 -16.63 -1.07
C LEU A 69 -6.02 -16.66 -2.33
N ARG A 70 -4.86 -17.32 -2.26
CA ARG A 70 -3.91 -17.40 -3.37
C ARG A 70 -3.85 -18.79 -3.99
N SER A 71 -3.60 -18.83 -5.30
CA SER A 71 -3.36 -20.10 -6.04
C SER A 71 -4.51 -21.11 -5.93
N GLY A 72 -5.76 -20.67 -5.79
CA GLY A 72 -6.93 -21.54 -5.69
C GLY A 72 -7.04 -22.35 -4.39
N LYS A 73 -6.32 -21.96 -3.33
CA LYS A 73 -6.47 -22.54 -1.99
C LYS A 73 -7.85 -22.17 -1.41
N PRO A 74 -8.53 -23.09 -0.69
CA PRO A 74 -9.79 -22.78 -0.02
C PRO A 74 -9.57 -21.82 1.15
N SER A 75 -10.64 -21.19 1.63
CA SER A 75 -10.64 -20.32 2.82
C SER A 75 -10.32 -21.05 4.11
N GLY A 76 -10.27 -22.39 4.10
CA GLY A 76 -10.27 -23.19 5.30
C GLY A 76 -11.68 -23.28 5.90
N VAL A 77 -11.76 -23.59 7.19
CA VAL A 77 -13.01 -23.75 7.92
C VAL A 77 -13.38 -22.40 8.57
N ILE A 78 -14.51 -21.84 8.17
CA ILE A 78 -15.09 -20.62 8.73
C ILE A 78 -16.13 -21.04 9.77
N ASP A 79 -15.91 -20.76 11.05
CA ASP A 79 -16.96 -20.91 12.07
C ASP A 79 -18.01 -19.79 11.89
N ILE A 80 -19.26 -20.17 11.68
CA ILE A 80 -20.36 -19.23 11.44
C ILE A 80 -21.15 -18.89 12.72
N ASN A 81 -20.86 -19.57 13.82
CA ASN A 81 -21.48 -19.32 15.13
C ASN A 81 -20.63 -18.34 15.96
N HIS A 82 -19.30 -18.36 15.78
CA HIS A 82 -18.36 -17.44 16.45
C HIS A 82 -17.33 -16.92 15.44
N PRO A 83 -17.62 -15.84 14.69
CA PRO A 83 -16.58 -15.17 13.92
C PRO A 83 -15.64 -14.51 14.93
N GLU A 84 -14.59 -15.20 15.40
CA GLU A 84 -13.67 -14.59 16.35
C GLU A 84 -13.08 -13.31 15.73
N PRO A 85 -13.37 -12.13 16.28
CA PRO A 85 -12.73 -10.91 15.81
C PRO A 85 -11.24 -11.02 16.10
N LEU A 86 -10.38 -10.71 15.11
CA LEU A 86 -8.94 -10.61 15.36
C LEU A 86 -8.71 -9.70 16.56
N SER A 87 -7.91 -10.16 17.51
CA SER A 87 -7.49 -9.32 18.62
C SER A 87 -6.76 -8.08 18.09
N THR A 88 -6.77 -6.98 18.86
CA THR A 88 -6.06 -5.76 18.49
C THR A 88 -4.60 -6.02 18.11
N ALA A 89 -3.94 -6.97 18.79
CA ALA A 89 -2.58 -7.39 18.49
C ALA A 89 -2.44 -8.11 17.14
N GLN A 90 -3.33 -9.06 16.84
CA GLN A 90 -3.31 -9.77 15.55
C GLN A 90 -3.52 -8.80 14.37
N ARG A 91 -4.46 -7.86 14.52
CA ARG A 91 -4.72 -6.81 13.52
C ARG A 91 -3.49 -5.93 13.31
N PHE A 92 -2.85 -5.51 14.39
CA PHE A 92 -1.63 -4.71 14.33
C PHE A 92 -0.53 -5.39 13.50
N TYR A 93 -0.22 -6.67 13.78
CA TYR A 93 0.78 -7.43 13.02
C TYR A 93 0.39 -7.67 11.55
N GLN A 94 -0.89 -7.92 11.29
CA GLN A 94 -1.38 -8.07 9.91
C GLN A 94 -1.12 -6.80 9.10
N PHE A 95 -1.42 -5.63 9.68
CA PHE A 95 -1.24 -4.36 9.00
C PHE A 95 0.22 -3.94 8.88
N ILE A 96 1.11 -4.37 9.78
CA ILE A 96 2.56 -4.29 9.55
C ILE A 96 2.94 -5.00 8.25
N GLY A 97 2.45 -6.22 8.04
CA GLY A 97 2.70 -6.97 6.80
C GLY A 97 2.15 -6.24 5.56
N ILE A 98 0.92 -5.72 5.63
CA ILE A 98 0.32 -4.98 4.52
C ILE A 98 1.10 -3.68 4.23
N GLY A 99 1.55 -2.96 5.26
CA GLY A 99 2.36 -1.76 5.12
C GLY A 99 3.74 -2.02 4.54
N PHE A 100 4.34 -3.16 4.90
CA PHE A 100 5.60 -3.59 4.31
C PHE A 100 5.43 -3.92 2.82
N ASP A 101 4.44 -4.78 2.50
CA ASP A 101 4.14 -5.21 1.12
C ASP A 101 3.75 -4.05 0.21
N HIS A 102 3.09 -3.03 0.77
CA HIS A 102 2.76 -1.78 0.08
C HIS A 102 4.00 -1.09 -0.50
N VAL A 103 5.14 -1.14 0.20
CA VAL A 103 6.40 -0.59 -0.30
C VAL A 103 7.17 -1.63 -1.11
N VAL A 104 7.48 -2.80 -0.52
CA VAL A 104 8.26 -3.86 -1.15
C VAL A 104 7.45 -5.16 -1.15
N PRO A 105 7.11 -5.76 -2.31
CA PRO A 105 7.57 -5.45 -3.67
C PRO A 105 6.60 -4.60 -4.51
N LEU A 106 5.45 -4.18 -3.96
CA LEU A 106 4.35 -3.64 -4.79
C LEU A 106 4.51 -2.15 -5.12
N GLY A 107 5.16 -1.37 -4.25
CA GLY A 107 5.21 0.08 -4.30
C GLY A 107 6.42 0.63 -5.05
N TRP A 108 6.49 0.42 -6.36
CA TRP A 108 7.61 0.92 -7.18
C TRP A 108 7.84 2.43 -7.03
N ASP A 109 6.77 3.23 -6.92
CA ASP A 109 6.86 4.67 -6.67
C ASP A 109 7.61 4.96 -5.35
N HIS A 110 7.28 4.23 -4.28
CA HIS A 110 7.95 4.35 -2.99
C HIS A 110 9.40 3.89 -3.08
N ILE A 111 9.67 2.74 -3.70
CA ILE A 111 11.03 2.21 -3.84
C ILE A 111 11.94 3.23 -4.53
N LEU A 112 11.53 3.77 -5.69
CA LEU A 112 12.33 4.76 -6.41
C LEU A 112 12.49 6.06 -5.64
N PHE A 113 11.44 6.53 -4.95
CA PHE A 113 11.51 7.71 -4.10
C PHE A 113 12.51 7.53 -2.93
N ILE A 114 12.42 6.40 -2.22
CA ILE A 114 13.27 6.09 -1.06
C ILE A 114 14.71 5.87 -1.49
N VAL A 115 14.95 5.16 -2.60
CA VAL A 115 16.30 5.02 -3.17
C VAL A 115 16.85 6.40 -3.55
N GLY A 116 16.08 7.22 -4.27
CA GLY A 116 16.45 8.60 -4.59
C GLY A 116 16.82 9.41 -3.35
N MET A 117 16.01 9.33 -2.29
CA MET A 117 16.28 10.01 -1.03
C MET A 117 17.54 9.48 -0.34
N ALA A 118 17.74 8.16 -0.30
CA ALA A 118 18.86 7.50 0.34
C ALA A 118 20.21 7.84 -0.32
N LEU A 119 20.20 8.13 -1.63
CA LEU A 119 21.40 8.58 -2.36
C LEU A 119 21.89 9.97 -1.92
N SER A 120 21.08 10.74 -1.20
CA SER A 120 21.41 12.12 -0.79
C SER A 120 22.41 12.23 0.36
N SER A 121 22.63 11.17 1.14
CA SER A 121 23.52 11.20 2.30
C SER A 121 24.07 9.82 2.67
N LEU A 122 25.28 9.79 3.24
CA LEU A 122 25.82 8.60 3.91
C LEU A 122 25.49 8.56 5.42
N LEU A 123 24.92 9.64 5.96
CA LEU A 123 24.66 9.77 7.39
C LEU A 123 23.28 9.19 7.70
N TRP A 124 23.27 8.01 8.31
CA TRP A 124 22.04 7.29 8.66
C TRP A 124 21.04 8.16 9.46
N ARG A 125 21.53 9.00 10.39
CA ARG A 125 20.66 9.91 11.17
C ARG A 125 19.89 10.90 10.29
N LYS A 126 20.53 11.41 9.23
CA LYS A 126 19.86 12.33 8.28
C LYS A 126 18.82 11.59 7.45
N LEU A 127 19.14 10.37 7.02
CA LEU A 127 18.20 9.57 6.24
C LEU A 127 17.00 9.13 7.08
N LEU A 128 17.20 8.70 8.33
CA LEU A 128 16.09 8.38 9.24
C LEU A 128 15.20 9.60 9.47
N LEU A 129 15.78 10.78 9.70
CA LEU A 129 14.98 12.01 9.82
C LEU A 129 14.08 12.22 8.59
N LEU A 130 14.61 12.05 7.38
CA LEU A 130 13.83 12.25 6.15
C LEU A 130 12.75 11.17 5.99
N VAL A 131 13.08 9.91 6.25
CA VAL A 131 12.14 8.78 6.19
C VAL A 131 10.99 8.96 7.18
N THR A 132 11.30 9.20 8.45
CA THR A 132 10.27 9.44 9.47
C THR A 132 9.45 10.69 9.15
N THR A 133 10.08 11.76 8.62
CA THR A 133 9.35 12.97 8.17
C THR A 133 8.34 12.65 7.08
N PHE A 134 8.74 11.84 6.09
CA PHE A 134 7.85 11.37 5.03
C PHE A 134 6.69 10.56 5.61
N THR A 135 6.98 9.59 6.47
CA THR A 135 5.99 8.68 7.04
C THR A 135 4.98 9.39 7.94
N LEU A 136 5.40 10.41 8.69
CA LEU A 136 4.49 11.25 9.47
C LEU A 136 3.52 12.02 8.55
N ALA A 137 4.01 12.65 7.49
CA ALA A 137 3.18 13.37 6.53
C ALA A 137 2.22 12.43 5.78
N HIS A 138 2.74 11.27 5.38
CA HIS A 138 1.98 10.21 4.73
C HIS A 138 0.85 9.70 5.63
N THR A 139 1.15 9.40 6.90
CA THR A 139 0.17 8.97 7.91
C THR A 139 -0.93 10.01 8.07
N LEU A 140 -0.57 11.29 8.14
CA LEU A 140 -1.51 12.39 8.33
C LEU A 140 -2.52 12.47 7.17
N THR A 141 -2.04 12.52 5.94
CA THR A 141 -2.92 12.64 4.76
C THR A 141 -3.70 11.37 4.50
N LEU A 142 -3.09 10.21 4.71
CA LEU A 142 -3.81 8.94 4.63
C LEU A 142 -4.96 8.89 5.65
N GLY A 143 -4.69 9.30 6.89
CA GLY A 143 -5.70 9.40 7.94
C GLY A 143 -6.85 10.33 7.55
N LEU A 144 -6.53 11.55 7.12
CA LEU A 144 -7.52 12.54 6.69
C LEU A 144 -8.35 12.06 5.51
N ALA A 145 -7.72 11.42 4.52
CA ALA A 145 -8.41 10.91 3.36
C ALA A 145 -9.33 9.75 3.70
N MET A 146 -8.91 8.84 4.59
CA MET A 146 -9.73 7.74 5.08
C MET A 146 -10.97 8.20 5.86
N TYR A 147 -10.86 9.26 6.65
CA TYR A 147 -12.02 9.90 7.30
C TYR A 147 -12.90 10.70 6.34
N GLY A 148 -12.54 10.81 5.06
CA GLY A 148 -13.27 11.58 4.06
C GLY A 148 -13.11 13.09 4.19
N VAL A 149 -12.15 13.57 4.99
CA VAL A 149 -11.87 15.00 5.15
C VAL A 149 -11.19 15.56 3.90
N VAL A 150 -10.34 14.77 3.25
CA VAL A 150 -9.61 15.14 2.04
C VAL A 150 -9.90 14.12 0.95
N GLU A 151 -10.36 14.58 -0.20
CA GLU A 151 -10.53 13.74 -1.38
C GLU A 151 -9.98 14.47 -2.60
N VAL A 152 -8.93 13.90 -3.19
CA VAL A 152 -8.27 14.45 -4.38
C VAL A 152 -8.26 13.38 -5.45
N SER A 153 -8.57 13.78 -6.68
CA SER A 153 -8.59 12.87 -7.82
C SER A 153 -7.21 12.24 -8.06
N ALA A 154 -7.20 10.92 -8.28
CA ALA A 154 -6.00 10.17 -8.66
C ALA A 154 -5.30 10.77 -9.90
N ARG A 155 -6.07 11.38 -10.82
CA ARG A 155 -5.55 12.08 -12.01
C ARG A 155 -4.61 13.24 -11.67
N ILE A 156 -4.72 13.81 -10.47
CA ILE A 156 -3.83 14.87 -9.97
C ILE A 156 -2.75 14.26 -9.10
N VAL A 157 -3.10 13.33 -8.22
CA VAL A 157 -2.18 12.74 -7.24
C VAL A 157 -1.11 11.88 -7.89
N GLU A 158 -1.47 10.99 -8.81
CA GLU A 158 -0.55 10.02 -9.42
C GLU A 158 0.59 10.68 -10.24
N PRO A 159 0.34 11.73 -11.05
CA PRO A 159 1.42 12.49 -11.69
C PRO A 159 2.31 13.21 -10.69
N LEU A 160 1.74 13.80 -9.64
CA LEU A 160 2.51 14.52 -8.61
C LEU A 160 3.42 13.57 -7.83
N ILE A 161 2.97 12.35 -7.53
CA ILE A 161 3.80 11.28 -6.96
C ILE A 161 4.99 11.01 -7.89
N ALA A 162 4.76 10.80 -9.19
CA ALA A 162 5.82 10.52 -10.14
C ALA A 162 6.81 11.70 -10.31
N PHE A 163 6.32 12.94 -10.38
CA PHE A 163 7.17 14.13 -10.42
C PHE A 163 7.97 14.34 -9.13
N SER A 164 7.45 13.93 -7.97
CA SER A 164 8.21 13.97 -6.72
C SER A 164 9.42 13.03 -6.74
N ILE A 165 9.30 11.86 -7.39
CA ILE A 165 10.41 10.92 -7.60
C ILE A 165 11.48 11.58 -8.45
N ALA A 166 11.06 12.21 -9.56
CA ALA A 166 11.98 12.94 -10.43
C ALA A 166 12.70 14.06 -9.68
N TYR A 167 11.96 14.84 -8.88
CA TYR A 167 12.50 15.95 -8.11
C TYR A 167 13.61 15.50 -7.15
N VAL A 168 13.34 14.48 -6.31
CA VAL A 168 14.32 14.01 -5.32
C VAL A 168 15.59 13.50 -6.00
N ALA A 169 15.44 12.83 -7.15
CA ALA A 169 16.58 12.36 -7.91
C ALA A 169 17.39 13.51 -8.55
N ILE A 170 16.74 14.52 -9.13
CA ILE A 170 17.40 15.72 -9.65
C ILE A 170 18.13 16.47 -8.53
N GLU A 171 17.53 16.57 -7.35
CA GLU A 171 18.12 17.27 -6.21
C GLU A 171 19.47 16.66 -5.78
N ASN A 172 19.69 15.34 -5.99
CA ASN A 172 20.97 14.70 -5.71
C ASN A 172 22.12 15.17 -6.61
N LEU A 173 21.79 15.71 -7.79
CA LEU A 173 22.76 16.28 -8.72
C LEU A 173 23.19 17.69 -8.31
N MET A 174 22.36 18.38 -7.52
CA MET A 174 22.64 19.71 -6.99
C MET A 174 23.64 19.65 -5.82
N THR A 175 24.38 20.74 -5.60
CA THR A 175 25.29 20.89 -4.46
C THR A 175 24.63 21.70 -3.33
N HIS A 176 25.15 21.58 -2.10
CA HIS A 176 24.82 22.43 -0.94
C HIS A 176 23.33 22.53 -0.54
N GLN A 177 22.61 21.41 -0.48
CA GLN A 177 21.24 21.41 0.01
C GLN A 177 21.17 21.30 1.54
N SER A 178 20.43 22.22 2.17
CA SER A 178 20.15 22.20 3.61
C SER A 178 19.21 21.03 3.96
N ILE A 179 19.47 20.38 5.10
CA ILE A 179 18.59 19.32 5.61
C ILE A 179 17.18 19.82 5.92
N ILE A 180 17.04 21.08 6.38
CA ILE A 180 15.74 21.67 6.70
C ILE A 180 14.88 21.77 5.44
N ARG A 181 15.45 22.30 4.35
CA ARG A 181 14.76 22.39 3.05
C ARG A 181 14.33 21.01 2.57
N LYS A 182 15.23 20.02 2.64
CA LYS A 182 14.92 18.64 2.25
C LYS A 182 13.78 18.05 3.09
N SER A 183 13.82 18.23 4.40
CA SER A 183 12.75 17.76 5.30
C SER A 183 11.39 18.38 4.95
N VAL A 184 11.34 19.68 4.65
CA VAL A 184 10.09 20.34 4.20
C VAL A 184 9.58 19.75 2.89
N ILE A 185 10.46 19.57 1.90
CA ILE A 185 10.08 19.00 0.59
C ILE A 185 9.59 17.56 0.75
N VAL A 186 10.33 16.74 1.50
CA VAL A 186 9.97 15.34 1.76
C VAL A 186 8.67 15.24 2.55
N PHE A 187 8.41 16.16 3.48
CA PHE A 187 7.12 16.26 4.17
C PHE A 187 5.99 16.51 3.15
N LEU A 188 6.14 17.51 2.27
CA LEU A 188 5.13 17.81 1.24
C LEU A 188 4.89 16.61 0.30
N PHE A 189 5.95 15.90 -0.10
CA PHE A 189 5.81 14.69 -0.91
C PHE A 189 5.13 13.56 -0.14
N GLY A 190 5.43 13.39 1.15
CA GLY A 190 4.71 12.45 2.01
C GLY A 190 3.22 12.73 2.06
N LEU A 191 2.81 14.00 2.13
CA LEU A 191 1.39 14.38 2.05
C LEU A 191 0.74 13.91 0.74
N ILE A 192 1.42 14.10 -0.39
CA ILE A 192 0.90 13.71 -1.70
C ILE A 192 0.82 12.18 -1.83
N HIS A 193 1.85 11.45 -1.38
CA HIS A 193 1.90 9.99 -1.44
C HIS A 193 0.78 9.36 -0.60
N GLY A 194 0.48 9.91 0.58
CA GLY A 194 -0.60 9.43 1.45
C GLY A 194 -1.98 9.45 0.79
N LEU A 195 -2.22 10.42 -0.10
CA LEU A 195 -3.47 10.51 -0.87
C LEU A 195 -3.57 9.40 -1.93
N GLY A 196 -2.45 8.98 -2.52
CA GLY A 196 -2.43 7.98 -3.58
C GLY A 196 -2.90 6.61 -3.11
N PHE A 197 -2.59 6.25 -1.85
CA PHE A 197 -2.97 4.97 -1.27
C PHE A 197 -4.33 4.99 -0.54
N ALA A 198 -4.82 6.16 -0.14
CA ALA A 198 -6.06 6.29 0.61
C ALA A 198 -7.28 5.68 -0.11
N THR A 199 -7.33 5.79 -1.44
CA THR A 199 -8.42 5.22 -2.25
C THR A 199 -8.51 3.71 -2.10
N MET A 200 -7.37 3.01 -2.05
CA MET A 200 -7.32 1.56 -1.86
C MET A 200 -7.71 1.17 -0.43
N LEU A 201 -7.29 1.96 0.57
CA LEU A 201 -7.67 1.68 1.95
C LEU A 201 -9.15 1.92 2.25
N LYS A 202 -9.79 2.89 1.59
CA LYS A 202 -11.24 3.15 1.69
C LYS A 202 -12.07 1.93 1.29
N GLU A 203 -11.58 1.13 0.32
CA GLU A 203 -12.26 -0.10 -0.13
C GLU A 203 -12.35 -1.18 0.96
N PHE A 204 -11.50 -1.12 2.00
CA PHE A 204 -11.56 -2.09 3.10
C PHE A 204 -12.73 -1.83 4.07
N GLU A 205 -13.50 -0.74 3.93
CA GLU A 205 -14.68 -0.38 4.75
C GLU A 205 -14.47 -0.65 6.24
N MET A 206 -13.37 -0.14 6.80
CA MET A 206 -12.96 -0.47 8.17
C MET A 206 -13.91 0.10 9.22
N ALA A 207 -14.21 -0.70 10.24
CA ALA A 207 -14.92 -0.22 11.43
C ALA A 207 -14.09 0.88 12.15
N PRO A 208 -14.72 2.00 12.57
CA PRO A 208 -14.02 3.14 13.18
C PRO A 208 -13.13 2.76 14.38
N GLU A 209 -13.58 1.80 15.19
CA GLU A 209 -12.89 1.36 16.42
C GLU A 209 -11.54 0.68 16.12
N SER A 210 -11.37 0.12 14.93
CA SER A 210 -10.15 -0.59 14.53
C SER A 210 -9.18 0.26 13.71
N PHE A 211 -9.62 1.47 13.31
CA PHE A 211 -8.93 2.31 12.35
C PHE A 211 -7.54 2.74 12.82
N VAL A 212 -7.44 3.21 14.07
CA VAL A 212 -6.17 3.72 14.62
C VAL A 212 -5.11 2.61 14.69
N THR A 213 -5.47 1.44 15.21
CA THR A 213 -4.56 0.29 15.27
C THR A 213 -4.08 -0.15 13.89
N THR A 214 -4.99 -0.19 12.93
CA THR A 214 -4.68 -0.49 11.53
C THR A 214 -3.73 0.55 10.93
N LEU A 215 -4.02 1.84 11.11
CA LEU A 215 -3.22 2.94 10.55
C LEU A 215 -1.81 2.94 11.14
N ILE A 216 -1.67 2.73 12.45
CA ILE A 216 -0.36 2.64 13.11
C ILE A 216 0.38 1.41 12.61
N GLY A 217 -0.24 0.23 12.61
CA GLY A 217 0.39 -1.01 12.13
C GLY A 217 0.87 -0.88 10.69
N PHE A 218 0.04 -0.31 9.81
CA PHE A 218 0.39 -0.03 8.42
C PHE A 218 1.62 0.85 8.30
N ASN A 219 1.67 2.00 8.98
CA ASN A 219 2.81 2.91 8.87
C ASN A 219 4.09 2.37 9.53
N VAL A 220 3.98 1.52 10.56
CA VAL A 220 5.14 0.76 11.08
C VAL A 220 5.69 -0.17 10.01
N GLY A 221 4.82 -0.87 9.26
CA GLY A 221 5.22 -1.69 8.11
C GLY A 221 5.95 -0.89 7.03
N VAL A 222 5.42 0.29 6.68
CA VAL A 222 6.03 1.22 5.72
C VAL A 222 7.42 1.68 6.20
N GLU A 223 7.54 2.09 7.46
CA GLU A 223 8.81 2.55 8.04
C GLU A 223 9.87 1.43 8.06
N LEU A 224 9.47 0.20 8.38
CA LEU A 224 10.36 -0.97 8.30
C LEU A 224 10.87 -1.21 6.88
N ALA A 225 9.99 -1.17 5.86
CA ALA A 225 10.39 -1.35 4.48
C ALA A 225 11.34 -0.22 4.00
N GLN A 226 11.06 1.02 4.39
CA GLN A 226 11.94 2.17 4.12
C GLN A 226 13.32 1.98 4.73
N ILE A 227 13.40 1.55 5.99
CA ILE A 227 14.66 1.27 6.68
C ILE A 227 15.46 0.21 5.93
N VAL A 228 14.83 -0.88 5.49
CA VAL A 228 15.52 -1.93 4.70
C VAL A 228 16.14 -1.36 3.42
N ILE A 229 15.38 -0.56 2.65
CA ILE A 229 15.88 0.05 1.42
C ILE A 229 17.02 1.02 1.71
N VAL A 230 16.86 1.90 2.70
CA VAL A 230 17.88 2.88 3.10
C VAL A 230 19.18 2.19 3.52
N LEU A 231 19.09 1.15 4.35
CA LEU A 231 20.26 0.38 4.75
C LEU A 231 20.95 -0.27 3.55
N GLY A 232 20.18 -0.87 2.63
CA GLY A 232 20.72 -1.45 1.40
C GLY A 232 21.51 -0.43 0.57
N VAL A 233 20.94 0.75 0.32
CA VAL A 233 21.62 1.83 -0.43
C VAL A 233 22.87 2.31 0.31
N VAL A 234 22.78 2.57 1.61
CA VAL A 234 23.92 3.05 2.41
C VAL A 234 25.06 2.02 2.43
N ILE A 235 24.76 0.72 2.58
CA ILE A 235 25.75 -0.35 2.54
C ILE A 235 26.49 -0.36 1.20
N VAL A 236 25.77 -0.24 0.08
CA VAL A 236 26.39 -0.18 -1.25
C VAL A 236 27.31 1.04 -1.36
N LEU A 237 26.85 2.23 -0.98
CA LEU A 237 27.64 3.46 -1.08
C LEU A 237 28.87 3.44 -0.16
N LEU A 238 28.73 2.92 1.07
CA LEU A 238 29.85 2.75 2.01
C LEU A 238 30.85 1.71 1.52
N SER A 239 30.39 0.64 0.86
CA SER A 239 31.27 -0.38 0.27
C SER A 239 32.11 0.21 -0.87
N LEU A 240 31.49 0.97 -1.78
CA LEU A 240 32.20 1.71 -2.83
C LEU A 240 33.22 2.69 -2.24
N LYS A 241 32.83 3.43 -1.19
CA LYS A 241 33.73 4.34 -0.48
C LYS A 241 34.91 3.59 0.17
N LYS A 242 34.68 2.44 0.79
CA LYS A 242 35.71 1.59 1.40
C LYS A 242 36.71 1.08 0.37
N LEU A 243 36.24 0.78 -0.84
CA LEU A 243 37.07 0.41 -2.00
C LEU A 243 37.81 1.62 -2.62
N LYS A 244 37.76 2.81 -2.01
CA LYS A 244 38.34 4.06 -2.51
C LYS A 244 37.80 4.48 -3.88
N LEU A 245 36.64 3.96 -4.27
CA LEU A 245 35.96 4.33 -5.50
C LEU A 245 35.14 5.61 -5.30
N ASN A 246 34.99 6.39 -6.38
CA ASN A 246 34.14 7.58 -6.35
C ASN A 246 32.66 7.17 -6.44
N TYR A 247 32.07 6.81 -5.28
CA TYR A 247 30.67 6.39 -5.17
C TYR A 247 29.68 7.43 -5.76
N ARG A 248 30.04 8.73 -5.75
CA ARG A 248 29.20 9.77 -6.33
C ARG A 248 29.13 9.61 -7.86
N LYS A 249 30.28 9.46 -8.53
CA LYS A 249 30.35 9.28 -9.99
C LYS A 249 29.83 7.91 -10.44
N LEU A 250 30.07 6.86 -9.65
CA LEU A 250 29.74 5.49 -10.05
C LEU A 250 28.31 5.06 -9.70
N ALA A 251 27.72 5.60 -8.63
CA ALA A 251 26.40 5.18 -8.16
C ALA A 251 25.42 6.34 -8.06
N VAL A 252 25.74 7.39 -7.30
CA VAL A 252 24.77 8.47 -7.01
C VAL A 252 24.30 9.18 -8.28
N ILE A 253 25.22 9.64 -9.13
CA ILE A 253 24.89 10.36 -10.36
C ILE A 253 24.12 9.49 -11.35
N PRO A 254 24.63 8.32 -11.81
CA PRO A 254 23.92 7.52 -12.82
C PRO A 254 22.56 7.03 -12.33
N THR A 255 22.46 6.56 -11.08
CA THR A 255 21.17 6.12 -10.52
C THR A 255 20.19 7.29 -10.37
N SER A 256 20.66 8.48 -9.96
CA SER A 256 19.79 9.66 -9.90
C SER A 256 19.30 10.10 -11.28
N ILE A 257 20.14 10.07 -12.31
CA ILE A 257 19.72 10.37 -13.69
C ILE A 257 18.66 9.38 -14.14
N LEU A 258 18.88 8.08 -13.91
CA LEU A 258 17.92 7.04 -14.28
C LEU A 258 16.57 7.23 -13.58
N ILE A 259 16.57 7.43 -12.25
CA ILE A 259 15.35 7.66 -11.46
C ILE A 259 14.65 8.95 -11.92
N ALA A 260 15.41 10.01 -12.21
CA ALA A 260 14.85 11.27 -12.71
C ALA A 260 14.10 11.08 -14.03
N LEU A 261 14.70 10.35 -14.98
CA LEU A 261 14.09 10.05 -16.27
C LEU A 261 12.83 9.19 -16.13
N ILE A 262 12.89 8.13 -15.29
CA ILE A 262 11.74 7.27 -15.02
C ILE A 262 10.59 8.08 -14.39
N GLY A 263 10.88 8.83 -13.32
CA GLY A 263 9.87 9.61 -12.60
C GLY A 263 9.24 10.68 -13.49
N PHE A 264 10.03 11.34 -14.34
CA PHE A 264 9.51 12.36 -15.26
C PHE A 264 8.63 11.72 -16.34
N TRP A 265 9.08 10.61 -16.93
CA TRP A 265 8.31 9.89 -17.94
C TRP A 265 6.98 9.38 -17.38
N TRP A 266 6.98 8.74 -16.20
CA TRP A 266 5.75 8.32 -15.51
C TRP A 266 4.85 9.50 -15.17
N GLY A 267 5.42 10.64 -14.76
CA GLY A 267 4.64 11.84 -14.47
C GLY A 267 3.89 12.35 -15.69
N VAL A 268 4.56 12.42 -16.84
CA VAL A 268 3.93 12.81 -18.11
C VAL A 268 2.89 11.78 -18.55
N GLU A 269 3.23 10.49 -18.49
CA GLU A 269 2.32 9.39 -18.85
C GLU A 269 1.01 9.44 -18.04
N ARG A 270 1.12 9.57 -16.72
CA ARG A 270 -0.04 9.62 -15.81
C ARG A 270 -0.85 10.90 -15.96
N LEU A 271 -0.21 12.00 -16.38
CA LEU A 271 -0.88 13.29 -16.59
C LEU A 271 -1.78 13.28 -17.83
N ILE A 272 -1.36 12.57 -18.88
CA ILE A 272 -2.08 12.50 -20.16
C ILE A 272 -3.08 11.34 -20.24
N SER A 273 -2.98 10.34 -19.36
CA SER A 273 -3.93 9.22 -19.23
C SER A 273 -5.22 9.59 -18.50
#